data_AF-A0A952APP5-F1
#
_entry.id   AF-A0A952APP5-F1
#
_cell.length_a   1.000
_cell.length_b   1.000
_cell.length_c   1.000
_cell.angle_alpha   90.00
_cell.angle_beta   90.00
_cell.angle_gamma   90.00
#
_symmetry.space_group_name_H-M   'P 1'
#
loop_
_entity.id
_entity.type
_entity.pdbx_description
1 polymer ?
#
loop_
_entity_poly.entity_id
_entity_poly.type
_entity_poly.pdbx_seq_one_letter_code
_entity_poly.pdbx_strand_id
1 'polypeptide(L)' 'MKKQTRLSQAFSSYQKKKNTKQSLLRAFVRTMPEIILRTTKLEGEPVSRKMVQALFK' A
#
# COMPACT_ATOMS: atom_id res chain seq x y z
N MET A 1 -30.05 -11.70 24.13
CA MET A 1 -28.59 -11.74 23.83
C MET A 1 -28.22 -11.48 22.34
N LYS A 2 -29.09 -10.90 21.48
CA LYS A 2 -28.78 -10.68 20.03
C LYS A 2 -27.99 -9.40 19.70
N LYS A 3 -27.71 -8.51 20.67
CA LYS A 3 -27.05 -7.22 20.43
C LYS A 3 -25.52 -7.32 20.38
N GLN A 4 -24.89 -8.22 21.14
CA GLN A 4 -23.43 -8.42 21.16
C GLN A 4 -22.87 -8.98 19.83
N THR A 5 -23.66 -9.76 19.10
CA THR A 5 -23.26 -10.33 17.80
C THR A 5 -23.20 -9.29 16.69
N ARG A 6 -24.03 -8.23 16.74
CA ARG A 6 -24.02 -7.15 15.73
C ARG A 6 -22.81 -6.23 15.88
N LEU A 7 -22.43 -5.90 17.12
CA LEU A 7 -21.25 -5.06 17.41
C LEU A 7 -19.95 -5.76 17.00
N SER A 8 -19.81 -7.04 17.32
CA SER A 8 -18.63 -7.84 16.94
C SER A 8 -18.50 -8.02 15.42
N GLN A 9 -19.61 -8.19 14.70
CA GLN A 9 -19.61 -8.23 13.23
C GLN A 9 -19.21 -6.89 12.59
N ALA A 10 -19.73 -5.77 13.13
CA ALA A 10 -19.37 -4.44 12.65
C ALA A 10 -17.87 -4.14 12.88
N PHE A 11 -17.34 -4.49 14.06
CA PHE A 11 -15.92 -4.36 14.39
C PHE A 11 -15.04 -5.22 13.47
N SER A 12 -15.40 -6.48 13.26
CA SER A 12 -14.67 -7.38 12.37
C SER A 12 -14.66 -6.88 10.92
N SER A 13 -15.78 -6.32 10.45
CA SER A 13 -15.89 -5.73 9.10
C SER A 13 -15.04 -4.47 8.95
N TYR A 14 -15.01 -3.62 9.98
CA TYR A 14 -14.12 -2.45 10.02
C TYR A 14 -12.65 -2.87 9.99
N GLN A 15 -12.27 -3.85 10.80
CA GLN A 15 -10.90 -4.36 10.88
C GLN A 15 -10.45 -4.98 9.55
N LYS A 16 -11.31 -5.76 8.89
CA LYS A 16 -11.07 -6.29 7.55
C LYS A 16 -10.83 -5.17 6.54
N LYS A 17 -11.72 -4.17 6.47
CA LYS A 17 -11.56 -3.02 5.56
C LYS A 17 -10.27 -2.23 5.82
N LYS A 18 -9.92 -2.00 7.09
CA LYS A 18 -8.68 -1.33 7.50
C LYS A 18 -7.45 -2.12 7.04
N ASN A 19 -7.44 -3.43 7.28
CA ASN A 19 -6.34 -4.31 6.86
C ASN A 19 -6.22 -4.40 5.34
N THR A 20 -7.34 -4.46 4.60
CA THR A 20 -7.32 -4.42 3.13
C THR A 20 -6.70 -3.13 2.60
N LYS A 21 -7.10 -1.97 3.12
CA LYS A 21 -6.49 -0.68 2.73
C LYS A 21 -5.00 -0.64 3.03
N GLN A 22 -4.59 -1.15 4.20
CA GLN A 22 -3.18 -1.22 4.57
C GLN A 22 -2.39 -2.19 3.67
N SER A 23 -2.99 -3.30 3.27
CA SER A 23 -2.40 -4.26 2.32
C SER A 23 -2.19 -3.65 0.94
N LEU A 24 -3.16 -2.88 0.44
CA LEU A 24 -3.07 -2.21 -0.87
C LEU A 24 -1.99 -1.12 -0.87
N LEU A 25 -1.92 -0.31 0.19
CA LEU A 25 -0.85 0.69 0.34
C LEU A 25 0.53 0.04 0.40
N ARG A 26 0.68 -1.07 1.14
CA ARG A 26 1.94 -1.83 1.18
C ARG A 26 2.32 -2.41 -0.17
N ALA A 27 1.34 -2.91 -0.94
CA ALA A 27 1.59 -3.41 -2.29
C ALA A 27 2.06 -2.28 -3.22
N PHE A 28 1.39 -1.12 -3.18
CA PHE A 28 1.76 0.06 -3.97
C PHE A 28 3.17 0.56 -3.65
N VAL A 29 3.50 0.74 -2.36
CA VAL A 29 4.83 1.15 -1.89
C VAL A 29 5.92 0.16 -2.32
N ARG A 30 5.57 -1.13 -2.47
CA ARG A 30 6.51 -2.16 -2.92
C ARG A 30 6.72 -2.17 -4.44
N THR A 31 5.69 -1.91 -5.23
CA THR A 31 5.75 -2.03 -6.71
C THR A 31 6.10 -0.72 -7.40
N MET A 32 5.65 0.42 -6.88
CA MET A 32 5.89 1.73 -7.49
C MET A 32 7.36 2.10 -7.67
N PRO A 33 8.27 1.79 -6.71
CA PRO A 33 9.67 2.11 -6.90
C PRO A 33 10.27 1.46 -8.14
N GLU A 34 9.86 0.22 -8.46
CA GLU A 34 10.33 -0.49 -9.64
C GLU A 34 9.72 0.07 -10.93
N ILE A 35 8.45 0.47 -10.89
CA ILE A 35 7.79 1.10 -12.04
C ILE A 35 8.48 2.41 -12.39
N ILE A 36 8.67 3.29 -11.41
CA ILE A 36 9.36 4.57 -11.59
C ILE A 36 10.78 4.37 -12.11
N LEU A 37 11.52 3.40 -11.56
CA LEU A 37 12.89 3.13 -12.03
C LEU A 37 12.92 2.60 -13.47
N ARG A 38 11.90 1.86 -13.92
CA ARG A 38 11.82 1.38 -15.30
C ARG A 38 11.41 2.50 -16.26
N THR A 39 10.45 3.34 -15.90
CA THR A 39 10.00 4.45 -16.74
C THR A 39 11.08 5.51 -16.89
N THR A 40 11.71 5.94 -15.81
CA THR A 40 12.79 6.95 -15.83
C THR A 40 14.01 6.49 -16.62
N LYS A 41 14.32 5.19 -16.61
CA LYS A 41 15.37 4.61 -17.47
C LYS A 41 15.04 4.69 -18.97
N LEU A 42 13.77 4.57 -19.34
CA LEU A 42 13.33 4.70 -20.73
C LEU A 42 13.39 6.16 -21.20
N GLU A 43 13.19 7.11 -20.29
CA GLU A 43 13.28 8.55 -20.58
C GLU A 43 14.71 9.09 -20.52
N GLY A 44 15.69 8.26 -20.14
CA GLY A 44 17.10 8.64 -20.11
C GLY A 44 17.52 9.47 -18.88
N GLU A 45 16.63 9.61 -17.88
CA GLU A 45 16.96 10.33 -16.64
C GLU A 45 17.77 9.47 -15.67
N PRO A 46 18.86 9.99 -15.07
CA PRO A 46 19.70 9.24 -14.13
C PRO A 46 19.06 9.17 -12.74
N VAL A 47 17.97 8.43 -12.60
CA VAL A 47 17.30 8.22 -11.31
C VAL A 47 17.87 7.00 -10.60
N SER A 48 18.51 7.22 -9.44
CA SER A 48 19.09 6.12 -8.65
C SER A 48 18.02 5.38 -7.82
N ARG A 49 18.20 4.07 -7.60
CA ARG A 49 17.33 3.28 -6.71
C ARG A 49 17.20 3.90 -5.31
N LYS A 50 18.26 4.53 -4.81
CA LYS A 50 18.29 5.18 -3.49
C LYS A 50 17.36 6.40 -3.43
N MET A 51 17.30 7.19 -4.51
CA MET A 51 16.38 8.34 -4.60
C MET A 51 14.93 7.89 -4.62
N VAL A 52 14.61 6.88 -5.44
CA VAL A 52 13.23 6.35 -5.49
C VAL A 52 12.85 5.75 -4.13
N GLN A 53 13.72 4.95 -3.51
CA GLN A 53 13.45 4.40 -2.17
C GLN A 53 13.25 5.46 -1.09
N ALA A 54 13.89 6.63 -1.20
CA ALA A 54 13.69 7.73 -0.26
C ALA A 54 12.30 8.37 -0.37
N LEU A 55 11.65 8.32 -1.54
CA LEU A 55 10.29 8.85 -1.76
C LEU A 55 9.19 7.95 -1.15
N PHE A 56 9.50 6.67 -0.93
CA PHE A 56 8.55 5.66 -0.44
C PHE A 56 8.86 5.16 0.98
N LYS A 57 9.76 5.85 1.70
CA LYS A 57 10.22 5.51 3.04
C LYS A 57 9.35 6.12 4.13
#